data_AF-A0A840WJW4-F1
#
_entry.id   AF-A0A840WJW4-F1
#
_cell.length_a   1.000
_cell.length_b   1.000
_cell.length_c   1.000
_cell.angle_alpha   90.00
_cell.angle_beta   90.00
_cell.angle_gamma   90.00
#
_symmetry.space_group_name_H-M   'P 1'
#
loop_
_entity.id
_entity.type
_entity.pdbx_description
1 polymer ?
#
loop_
_entity_poly.entity_id
_entity_poly.type
_entity_poly.pdbx_seq_one_letter_code
_entity_poly.pdbx_strand_id
1 'polypeptide(L)'
;MYENDPTPASLPLTRECEWGCDWQIVSDSARVADLEAATHTVEAHASLPQRHRLRRLVDSYRQVIGPLPAHVLLLAVQQVLETPVGTPADETGREASAA
;
A
#
# COMPACT_ATOMS: atom_id res chain seq x y z
N MET A 1 18.43 44.68 10.39
CA MET A 1 17.52 43.81 11.17
C MET A 1 17.09 42.71 10.22
N TYR A 2 17.43 41.45 10.49
CA TYR A 2 16.95 40.34 9.67
C TYR A 2 15.58 39.94 10.22
N GLU A 3 14.54 40.14 9.40
CA GLU A 3 13.19 39.71 9.70
C GLU A 3 13.14 38.18 9.71
N ASN A 4 12.71 37.63 10.84
CA ASN A 4 12.35 36.22 10.96
C ASN A 4 11.09 36.00 10.11
N ASP A 5 11.27 35.51 8.90
CA ASP A 5 10.18 34.97 8.09
C ASP A 5 9.69 33.68 8.79
N PRO A 6 8.46 33.63 9.35
CA PRO A 6 7.98 32.41 9.96
C PRO A 6 7.75 31.40 8.83
N THR A 7 8.66 30.42 8.73
CA THR A 7 8.44 29.26 7.86
C THR A 7 7.05 28.71 8.18
N PRO A 8 6.13 28.61 7.20
CA PRO A 8 4.80 28.11 7.48
C PRO A 8 4.96 26.70 8.05
N ALA A 9 4.50 26.49 9.28
CA ALA A 9 4.46 25.18 9.88
C ALA A 9 3.65 24.28 8.94
N SER A 10 4.30 23.30 8.30
CA SER A 10 3.59 22.26 7.55
C SER A 10 2.56 21.64 8.49
N LEU A 11 1.29 21.84 8.18
CA LEU A 11 0.20 21.23 8.95
C LEU A 11 0.40 19.71 8.96
N PRO A 12 0.24 19.05 10.10
CA PRO A 12 0.37 17.60 10.17
C PRO A 12 -0.69 16.95 9.27
N LEU A 13 -0.28 15.89 8.57
CA LEU A 13 -1.14 15.11 7.71
C LEU A 13 -1.93 14.12 8.55
N THR A 14 -3.25 14.15 8.38
CA THR A 14 -4.15 13.16 8.97
C THR A 14 -4.56 12.15 7.91
N ARG A 15 -4.51 10.86 8.26
CA ARG A 15 -5.12 9.77 7.49
C ARG A 15 -6.20 9.11 8.34
N GLU A 16 -7.31 8.82 7.70
CA GLU A 16 -8.46 8.14 8.28
C GLU A 16 -8.65 6.80 7.57
N CYS A 17 -9.31 5.86 8.22
CA CYS A 17 -9.61 4.59 7.58
C CYS A 17 -10.74 4.74 6.54
N GLU A 18 -10.45 4.40 5.28
CA GLU A 18 -11.43 4.43 4.18
C GLU A 18 -12.58 3.43 4.34
N TRP A 19 -12.44 2.45 5.24
CA TRP A 19 -13.44 1.41 5.52
C TRP A 19 -14.43 1.83 6.62
N GLY A 20 -14.32 3.05 7.15
CA GLY A 20 -15.28 3.64 8.07
C GLY A 20 -15.18 3.15 9.52
N CYS A 21 -14.01 2.65 9.95
CA CYS A 21 -13.73 2.45 11.37
C CYS A 21 -13.07 3.69 11.99
N ASP A 22 -13.10 3.79 13.32
CA ASP A 22 -12.61 4.97 14.07
C ASP A 22 -11.07 5.11 14.08
N TRP A 23 -10.36 4.34 13.25
CA TRP A 23 -8.91 4.43 13.17
C TRP A 23 -8.47 5.68 12.40
N GLN A 24 -7.50 6.38 12.99
CA GLN A 24 -6.86 7.56 12.39
C GLN A 24 -5.39 7.64 12.81
N ILE A 25 -4.58 8.29 11.99
CA ILE A 25 -3.21 8.66 12.32
C ILE A 25 -2.93 10.10 11.94
N VAL A 26 -2.15 10.79 12.78
CA VAL A 26 -1.61 12.12 12.54
C VAL A 26 -0.10 12.01 12.43
N SER A 27 0.47 12.49 11.33
CA SER A 27 1.90 12.36 11.03
C SER A 27 2.41 13.62 10.31
N ASP A 28 3.64 14.02 10.59
CA ASP A 28 4.34 15.08 9.86
C ASP A 28 4.89 14.61 8.50
N SER A 29 4.89 13.29 8.26
CA SER A 29 5.35 12.66 7.03
C SER A 29 4.22 11.94 6.31
N ALA A 30 3.97 12.33 5.06
CA ALA A 30 3.03 11.63 4.16
C ALA A 30 3.38 10.15 4.03
N ARG A 31 4.68 9.83 3.89
CA ARG A 31 5.13 8.46 3.70
C ARG A 31 4.86 7.57 4.92
N VAL A 32 5.02 8.12 6.12
CA VAL A 32 4.70 7.40 7.36
C VAL A 32 3.18 7.22 7.48
N ALA A 33 2.41 8.28 7.22
CA ALA A 33 0.96 8.22 7.27
C ALA A 33 0.39 7.16 6.31
N ASP A 34 0.92 7.08 5.10
CA ASP A 34 0.50 6.11 4.08
C ASP A 34 0.88 4.67 4.46
N LEU A 35 2.08 4.46 5.04
CA LEU A 35 2.51 3.14 5.51
C LEU A 35 1.67 2.63 6.68
N GLU A 36 1.34 3.51 7.62
CA GLU A 36 0.50 3.17 8.77
C GLU A 36 -0.94 2.90 8.33
N ALA A 37 -1.49 3.68 7.41
CA ALA A 37 -2.81 3.42 6.82
C ALA A 37 -2.85 2.08 6.06
N ALA A 38 -1.82 1.75 5.29
CA ALA A 38 -1.73 0.46 4.60
C ALA A 38 -1.59 -0.70 5.59
N THR A 39 -0.78 -0.55 6.64
CA THR A 39 -0.62 -1.55 7.70
C THR A 39 -1.96 -1.80 8.39
N HIS A 40 -2.64 -0.74 8.83
CA HIS A 40 -3.96 -0.85 9.42
C HIS A 40 -4.95 -1.57 8.50
N THR A 41 -4.98 -1.21 7.22
CA THR A 41 -5.88 -1.85 6.24
C THR A 41 -5.63 -3.34 6.12
N VAL A 42 -4.36 -3.78 6.10
CA VAL A 42 -4.01 -5.20 6.05
C VAL A 42 -4.38 -5.94 7.34
N GLU A 43 -4.16 -5.33 8.49
CA GLU A 43 -4.40 -5.97 9.79
C GLU A 43 -5.88 -6.04 10.18
N ALA A 44 -6.63 -4.97 9.91
CA ALA A 44 -8.02 -4.83 10.32
C ALA A 44 -9.01 -5.32 9.26
N HIS A 45 -8.75 -5.06 7.98
CA HIS A 45 -9.77 -5.21 6.92
C HIS A 45 -9.46 -6.28 5.88
N ALA A 46 -8.18 -6.59 5.64
CA ALA A 46 -7.85 -7.64 4.68
C ALA A 46 -8.26 -9.03 5.18
N SER A 47 -8.96 -9.78 4.33
CA SER A 47 -9.30 -11.19 4.54
C SER A 47 -8.05 -12.08 4.55
N LEU A 48 -8.16 -13.28 5.14
CA LEU A 48 -7.05 -14.24 5.17
C LEU A 48 -6.52 -14.59 3.75
N PRO A 49 -7.35 -14.85 2.73
CA PRO A 49 -6.86 -15.06 1.36
C PRO A 49 -6.10 -13.86 0.79
N GLN A 50 -6.53 -12.62 1.07
CA GLN A 50 -5.83 -11.41 0.65
C GLN A 50 -4.47 -11.28 1.34
N ARG A 51 -4.38 -11.53 2.65
CA ARG A 51 -3.10 -11.52 3.38
C ARG A 51 -2.12 -12.55 2.82
N HIS A 52 -2.59 -13.73 2.45
CA HIS A 52 -1.74 -14.74 1.79
C HIS A 52 -1.27 -14.33 0.39
N ARG A 53 -2.13 -13.66 -0.40
CA ARG A 53 -1.73 -13.10 -1.69
C ARG A 53 -0.69 -11.99 -1.53
N LEU A 54 -0.89 -11.08 -0.58
CA LEU A 54 0.09 -10.04 -0.23
C LEU A 54 1.44 -10.62 0.11
N ARG A 55 1.48 -11.62 1.00
CA ARG A 55 2.73 -12.27 1.39
C ARG A 55 3.46 -12.86 0.18
N ARG A 56 2.76 -13.59 -0.69
CA ARG A 56 3.35 -14.17 -1.92
C ARG A 56 3.88 -13.10 -2.87
N LEU A 57 3.14 -12.01 -3.05
CA LEU A 57 3.55 -10.90 -3.92
C LEU A 57 4.81 -10.20 -3.38
N VAL A 58 4.84 -9.88 -2.08
CA VAL A 58 6.00 -9.31 -1.40
C VAL A 58 7.21 -10.24 -1.47
N ASP A 59 7.02 -11.53 -1.24
CA ASP A 59 8.08 -12.53 -1.32
C ASP A 59 8.64 -12.64 -2.75
N SER A 60 7.78 -12.60 -3.77
CA SER A 60 8.17 -12.58 -5.18
C SER A 60 9.04 -11.36 -5.52
N TYR A 61 8.61 -10.15 -5.14
CA TYR A 61 9.44 -8.97 -5.38
C TYR A 61 10.77 -9.05 -4.63
N ARG A 62 10.78 -9.51 -3.37
CA ARG A 62 12.03 -9.66 -2.61
C ARG A 62 13.05 -10.56 -3.29
N GLN A 63 12.59 -11.60 -3.97
CA GLN A 63 13.48 -12.50 -4.72
C GLN A 63 14.11 -11.81 -5.94
N VAL A 64 13.40 -10.87 -6.58
CA VAL A 64 13.88 -10.20 -7.80
C VAL A 64 14.72 -8.96 -7.48
N ILE A 65 14.27 -8.12 -6.55
CA ILE A 65 14.87 -6.80 -6.29
C ILE A 65 15.51 -6.67 -4.91
N GLY A 66 15.42 -7.68 -4.04
CA GLY A 66 15.96 -7.63 -2.69
C GLY A 66 15.05 -6.86 -1.71
N PRO A 67 15.62 -6.13 -0.72
CA PRO A 67 14.83 -5.37 0.23
C PRO A 67 13.87 -4.40 -0.47
N LEU A 68 12.59 -4.48 -0.12
CA LEU A 68 11.54 -3.70 -0.77
C LEU A 68 11.50 -2.26 -0.26
N PRO A 69 11.56 -1.26 -1.16
CA PRO A 69 11.22 0.11 -0.80
C PRO A 69 9.77 0.21 -0.32
N ALA A 70 9.53 1.10 0.65
CA ALA A 70 8.21 1.36 1.21
C ALA A 70 7.11 1.61 0.17
N HIS A 71 7.40 2.37 -0.89
CA HIS A 71 6.42 2.67 -1.93
C HIS A 71 5.96 1.41 -2.70
N VAL A 72 6.84 0.42 -2.88
CA VAL A 72 6.46 -0.84 -3.55
C VAL A 72 5.54 -1.67 -2.67
N LEU A 73 5.73 -1.63 -1.34
CA LEU A 73 4.83 -2.29 -0.39
C LEU A 73 3.43 -1.68 -0.45
N LEU A 74 3.33 -0.35 -0.53
CA LEU A 74 2.04 0.34 -0.70
C LEU A 74 1.31 -0.09 -1.97
N LEU A 75 2.03 -0.14 -3.10
CA LEU A 75 1.47 -0.59 -4.37
C LEU A 75 1.01 -2.06 -4.31
N ALA A 76 1.78 -2.93 -3.66
CA ALA A 76 1.39 -4.32 -3.47
C ALA A 76 0.11 -4.46 -2.63
N VAL A 77 -0.04 -3.63 -1.59
CA VAL A 77 -1.27 -3.54 -0.77
C VAL A 77 -2.47 -3.15 -1.62
N GLN A 78 -2.37 -2.04 -2.36
CA GLN A 78 -3.44 -1.57 -3.24
C GLN A 78 -3.82 -2.64 -4.27
N GLN A 79 -2.84 -3.19 -4.99
CA GLN A 79 -3.09 -4.20 -6.02
C GLN A 79 -3.87 -5.41 -5.50
N VAL A 80 -3.52 -5.95 -4.33
CA VAL A 80 -4.20 -7.15 -3.80
C VAL A 80 -5.59 -6.83 -3.25
N LEU A 81 -5.79 -5.65 -2.68
CA LEU A 81 -7.08 -5.27 -2.11
C LEU A 81 -8.09 -4.85 -3.19
N GLU A 82 -7.62 -4.23 -4.28
CA GLU A 82 -8.45 -3.84 -5.43
C GLU A 82 -8.75 -5.01 -6.38
N THR A 83 -7.93 -6.07 -6.37
CA THR A 83 -8.17 -7.25 -7.21
C THR A 83 -9.24 -8.16 -6.57
N PRO A 84 -10.35 -8.47 -7.25
CA PRO A 84 -11.39 -9.35 -6.72
C PRO A 84 -10.82 -10.73 -6.34
N VAL A 85 -11.24 -11.27 -5.21
CA VAL A 85 -10.90 -12.65 -4.80
C VAL A 85 -11.74 -13.61 -5.65
N GLY A 86 -11.27 -13.91 -6.86
CA GLY A 86 -11.96 -14.82 -7.78
C GLY A 86 -11.59 -14.66 -9.26
N THR A 87 -10.93 -13.56 -9.64
CA THR A 87 -10.42 -13.39 -11.00
C THR A 87 -9.07 -14.10 -11.14
N PRO A 88 -8.95 -15.15 -11.97
CA PRO A 88 -7.64 -15.64 -12.37
C PRO A 88 -7.02 -14.57 -13.27
N ALA A 89 -5.95 -13.93 -12.81
CA ALA A 89 -5.10 -13.10 -13.66
C ALA A 89 -4.15 -13.99 -14.51
N ASP A 90 -4.64 -15.12 -15.05
CA ASP A 90 -3.78 -16.16 -15.64
C ASP A 90 -4.38 -16.92 -16.83
N GLU A 91 -5.23 -16.29 -17.66
CA GLU A 91 -5.74 -16.95 -18.89
C GLU A 91 -5.73 -16.08 -20.16
N THR A 92 -4.90 -15.04 -20.26
CA THR A 92 -4.78 -14.31 -21.54
C THR A 92 -3.39 -13.74 -21.78
N GLY A 93 -2.42 -14.66 -21.94
CA GLY A 93 -1.04 -14.29 -22.30
C GLY A 93 -0.22 -15.40 -22.95
N ARG A 94 -0.80 -16.56 -23.29
CA ARG A 94 -0.09 -17.64 -24.00
C ARG A 94 -0.99 -18.33 -25.03
N GLU A 95 -1.49 -17.57 -25.98
CA GLU A 95 -1.87 -18.07 -27.32
C GLU A 95 -1.30 -17.12 -28.37
N ALA A 96 0.03 -17.13 -28.49
CA ALA A 96 0.75 -16.63 -29.66
C ALA A 96 1.82 -17.66 -30.04
N SER A 97 1.40 -18.90 -30.28
CA SER A 97 2.18 -19.94 -30.94
C SER A 97 1.28 -21.14 -31.26
N ALA A 98 0.46 -21.01 -32.30
CA ALA A 98 0.00 -22.12 -33.16
C ALA A 98 -1.06 -21.61 -34.15
N ALA A 99 -0.63 -21.12 -35.31
CA ALA A 99 -1.27 -21.29 -36.62
C ALA A 99 -0.41 -20.61 -37.69
#